data_AF-A0A960XKW9-F1
#
_entry.id   AF-A0A960XKW9-F1
#
_cell.length_a   1.000
_cell.length_b   1.000
_cell.length_c   1.000
_cell.angle_alpha   90.00
_cell.angle_beta   90.00
_cell.angle_gamma   90.00
#
_symmetry.space_group_name_H-M   'P 1'
#
loop_
_entity.id
_entity.type
_entity.pdbx_description
1 polymer ?
#
loop_
_entity_poly.entity_id
_entity_poly.type
_entity_poly.pdbx_seq_one_letter_code
_entity_poly.pdbx_strand_id
1 'polypeptide(L)'
;VPSGKPTKLTSGAELQVLASVGGDGKTIFLALNPRINSDVELVPFATITDTDASGNVVSTFDIKLPQYRTQDLATRVAVHSGETVVMGGVLEREQATFVEAVPILGNLPIIGAAFRRRTEVDRPRYLLIFVTATLLSQSGEYIMYEDQPPPATGGSAAATAGGGG
;
A
#
# COMPACT_ATOMS: atom_id res chain seq x y z
N VAL A 1 -23.38 9.24 30.27
CA VAL A 1 -22.40 8.28 29.74
C VAL A 1 -22.55 8.20 28.23
N PRO A 2 -21.47 8.31 27.43
CA PRO A 2 -21.58 8.21 25.98
C PRO A 2 -22.03 6.79 25.60
N SER A 3 -23.22 6.66 25.02
CA SER A 3 -23.76 5.38 24.54
C SER A 3 -23.29 5.15 23.10
N GLY A 4 -22.15 4.48 22.95
CA GLY A 4 -21.65 4.00 21.67
C GLY A 4 -21.52 2.49 21.68
N LYS A 5 -21.84 1.82 20.57
CA LYS A 5 -21.51 0.40 20.41
C LYS A 5 -19.98 0.29 20.29
N PRO A 6 -19.30 -0.55 21.10
CA PRO A 6 -17.87 -0.76 20.95
C PRO A 6 -17.61 -1.32 19.55
N THR A 7 -16.94 -0.53 18.71
CA THR A 7 -16.53 -0.94 17.38
C THR A 7 -15.08 -1.40 17.49
N LYS A 8 -14.81 -2.66 17.17
CA LYS A 8 -13.43 -3.15 17.11
C LYS A 8 -12.72 -2.42 15.98
N LEU A 9 -11.64 -1.72 16.34
CA LEU A 9 -10.78 -1.05 15.37
C LEU A 9 -9.60 -1.95 15.07
N THR A 10 -9.58 -2.54 13.88
CA THR A 10 -8.49 -3.39 13.41
C THR A 10 -7.47 -2.53 12.67
N SER A 11 -6.35 -2.22 13.33
CA SER A 11 -5.16 -1.70 12.67
C SER A 11 -4.49 -2.85 11.92
N GLY A 12 -4.07 -2.60 10.67
CA GLY A 12 -3.42 -3.61 9.85
C GLY A 12 -3.70 -3.49 8.36
N ALA A 13 -3.24 -4.48 7.62
CA ALA A 13 -3.46 -4.61 6.18
C ALA A 13 -4.36 -5.82 5.90
N GLU A 14 -5.30 -5.63 4.99
CA GLU A 14 -6.14 -6.66 4.40
C GLU A 14 -5.88 -6.66 2.89
N LEU A 15 -5.85 -7.83 2.25
CA LEU A 15 -5.69 -7.94 0.81
C LEU A 15 -6.73 -8.91 0.26
N GLN A 16 -7.63 -8.40 -0.58
CA GLN A 16 -8.57 -9.23 -1.33
C GLN A 16 -7.96 -9.56 -2.69
N VAL A 17 -8.03 -10.83 -3.07
CA VAL A 17 -7.41 -11.36 -4.29
C VAL A 17 -8.43 -12.17 -5.07
N LEU A 18 -8.57 -11.85 -6.36
CA LEU A 18 -9.25 -12.70 -7.33
C LEU A 18 -8.24 -13.12 -8.40
N ALA A 19 -8.12 -14.43 -8.62
CA ALA A 19 -7.19 -14.99 -9.59
C ALA A 19 -7.95 -15.69 -10.72
N SER A 20 -7.40 -15.60 -11.94
CA SER A 20 -7.91 -16.30 -13.13
C SER A 20 -6.76 -16.71 -14.03
N VAL A 21 -6.87 -17.88 -14.67
CA VAL A 21 -5.87 -18.39 -15.61
C VAL A 21 -6.21 -17.90 -17.02
N GLY A 22 -5.21 -17.37 -17.72
CA GLY A 22 -5.33 -16.95 -19.11
C GLY A 22 -5.53 -18.12 -20.07
N GLY A 23 -6.11 -17.83 -21.24
CA GLY A 23 -6.37 -18.85 -22.27
C GLY A 23 -5.09 -19.47 -22.88
N ASP A 24 -3.94 -18.86 -22.65
CA ASP A 24 -2.62 -19.38 -23.01
C ASP A 24 -2.11 -20.48 -22.05
N GLY A 25 -2.80 -20.69 -20.93
CA GLY A 25 -2.40 -21.58 -19.84
C GLY A 25 -1.18 -21.08 -19.05
N LYS A 26 -0.51 -20.00 -19.46
CA LYS A 26 0.76 -19.54 -18.88
C LYS A 26 0.60 -18.30 -17.99
N THR A 27 -0.36 -17.46 -18.33
CA THR A 27 -0.60 -16.18 -17.67
C THR A 27 -1.63 -16.33 -16.55
N ILE A 28 -1.40 -15.67 -15.43
CA ILE A 28 -2.32 -15.56 -14.31
C ILE A 28 -2.73 -14.08 -14.18
N PHE A 29 -4.02 -13.82 -14.30
CA PHE A 29 -4.61 -12.51 -14.03
C PHE A 29 -4.99 -12.43 -12.54
N LEU A 30 -4.48 -11.41 -11.86
CA LEU A 30 -4.80 -11.12 -10.47
C LEU A 30 -5.47 -9.75 -10.38
N ALA A 31 -6.67 -9.71 -9.80
CA ALA A 31 -7.29 -8.48 -9.34
C ALA A 31 -7.05 -8.37 -7.83
N LEU A 32 -6.38 -7.30 -7.42
CA LEU A 32 -5.90 -7.10 -6.06
C LEU A 32 -6.55 -5.84 -5.49
N ASN A 33 -7.13 -5.99 -4.30
CA ASN A 33 -7.69 -4.88 -3.55
C ASN A 33 -7.08 -4.86 -2.14
N PRO A 34 -5.87 -4.32 -1.97
CA PRO A 34 -5.30 -4.05 -0.66
C PRO A 34 -6.04 -2.91 0.04
N ARG A 35 -6.30 -3.12 1.33
CA ARG A 35 -6.87 -2.15 2.26
C ARG A 35 -5.96 -2.02 3.47
N ILE A 36 -5.48 -0.81 3.75
CA ILE A 36 -4.64 -0.53 4.93
C ILE A 36 -5.38 0.41 5.86
N ASN A 37 -5.45 0.03 7.13
CA ASN A 37 -5.92 0.88 8.22
C ASN A 37 -4.72 1.31 9.07
N SER A 38 -4.33 2.58 8.99
CA SER A 38 -3.22 3.17 9.74
C SER A 38 -3.67 4.29 10.67
N ASP A 39 -2.76 4.74 11.55
CA ASP A 39 -2.88 5.96 12.35
C ASP A 39 -4.10 5.97 13.28
N VAL A 40 -4.23 4.91 14.10
CA VAL A 40 -5.20 4.88 15.20
C VAL A 40 -4.71 5.81 16.31
N GLU A 41 -5.12 7.08 16.27
CA GLU A 41 -4.79 8.07 17.30
C GLU A 41 -6.05 8.56 18.00
N LEU A 42 -5.95 8.76 19.32
CA LEU A 42 -7.00 9.38 20.11
C LEU A 42 -6.88 10.90 20.03
N VAL A 43 -7.69 11.51 19.16
CA VAL A 43 -7.73 12.96 19.04
C VAL A 43 -8.73 13.58 20.02
N PRO A 44 -8.41 14.73 20.64
CA PRO A 44 -9.38 15.48 21.45
C PRO A 44 -10.58 15.90 20.60
N PHE A 45 -11.78 15.56 21.07
CA PHE A 45 -13.05 15.95 20.45
C PHE A 45 -13.76 17.04 21.25
N ALA A 46 -13.73 16.93 22.57
CA ALA A 46 -14.35 17.92 23.46
C ALA A 46 -13.60 17.96 24.78
N THR A 47 -13.45 19.17 25.31
CA THR A 47 -12.91 19.40 26.65
C THR A 47 -14.04 19.94 27.51
N ILE A 48 -14.36 19.23 28.59
CA ILE A 48 -15.35 19.66 29.58
C ILE A 48 -14.58 20.24 30.75
N THR A 49 -14.80 21.53 31.01
CA THR A 49 -14.21 22.23 32.14
C THR A 49 -15.30 22.51 33.16
N ASP A 50 -15.15 21.95 34.35
CA ASP A 50 -16.02 22.24 35.48
C ASP A 50 -15.46 23.43 36.25
N THR A 51 -16.32 24.37 36.59
CA THR A 51 -15.94 25.64 37.21
C THR A 51 -16.81 25.91 38.42
N ASP A 52 -16.20 26.34 39.52
CA ASP A 52 -16.94 26.70 40.74
C ASP A 52 -17.77 27.99 40.54
N ALA A 53 -18.61 28.32 41.53
CA ALA A 53 -19.42 29.54 41.51
C ALA A 53 -18.60 30.85 41.49
N SER A 54 -17.29 30.78 41.75
CA SER A 54 -16.35 31.90 41.74
C SER A 54 -15.57 32.01 40.41
N GLY A 55 -15.80 31.10 39.46
CA GLY A 55 -15.12 31.10 38.16
C GLY A 55 -13.78 30.36 38.13
N ASN A 56 -13.41 29.62 39.18
CA ASN A 56 -12.18 28.83 39.19
C ASN A 56 -12.41 27.43 38.62
N VAL A 57 -11.48 26.97 37.78
CA VAL A 57 -11.51 25.63 37.19
C VAL A 57 -11.26 24.58 38.26
N VAL A 58 -12.24 23.71 38.51
CA VAL A 58 -12.18 22.62 39.50
C VAL A 58 -11.73 21.32 38.86
N SER A 59 -12.16 21.05 37.62
CA SER A 59 -11.71 19.88 36.87
C SER A 59 -11.77 20.10 35.36
N THR A 60 -10.94 19.39 34.61
CA THR A 60 -10.95 19.39 33.14
C THR A 60 -10.87 17.96 32.64
N PHE A 61 -11.80 17.57 31.77
CA PHE A 61 -11.87 16.25 31.18
C PHE A 61 -11.82 16.35 29.66
N ASP A 62 -10.87 15.66 29.05
CA ASP A 62 -10.80 15.51 27.59
C ASP A 62 -11.50 14.24 27.15
N ILE A 63 -12.51 14.41 26.29
CA ILE A 63 -13.12 13.34 25.53
C ILE A 63 -12.30 13.18 24.25
N LYS A 64 -11.63 12.03 24.12
CA LYS A 64 -10.85 11.70 22.92
C LYS A 64 -11.57 10.64 22.09
N LEU A 65 -11.63 10.83 20.78
CA LEU A 65 -12.19 9.86 19.84
C LEU A 65 -11.06 9.24 19.01
N PRO A 66 -11.15 7.93 18.69
CA PRO A 66 -10.22 7.31 17.77
C PRO A 66 -10.46 7.87 16.36
N GLN A 67 -9.44 8.49 15.79
CA GLN A 67 -9.33 8.70 14.36
C GLN A 67 -8.46 7.59 13.79
N TYR A 68 -8.79 7.17 12.57
CA TYR A 68 -8.04 6.18 11.81
C TYR A 68 -8.17 6.52 10.34
N ARG A 69 -7.18 6.10 9.56
CA ARG A 69 -7.11 6.34 8.14
C ARG A 69 -7.19 5.01 7.41
N THR A 70 -8.14 4.89 6.49
CA THR A 70 -8.27 3.74 5.58
C THR A 70 -7.76 4.13 4.20
N GLN A 71 -6.99 3.24 3.58
CA GLN A 71 -6.55 3.38 2.20
C GLN A 71 -6.89 2.13 1.41
N ASP A 72 -7.63 2.32 0.33
CA ASP A 72 -8.04 1.26 -0.59
C ASP A 72 -7.37 1.51 -1.95
N LEU A 73 -6.78 0.47 -2.53
CA LEU A 73 -6.18 0.53 -3.87
C LEU A 73 -6.73 -0.64 -4.70
N ALA A 74 -7.08 -0.40 -5.96
CA ALA A 74 -7.55 -1.44 -6.87
C ALA A 74 -6.57 -1.59 -8.03
N THR A 75 -5.89 -2.73 -8.11
CA THR A 75 -4.94 -3.03 -9.19
C THR A 75 -5.29 -4.32 -9.91
N ARG A 76 -4.90 -4.40 -11.17
CA ARG A 76 -4.96 -5.62 -11.97
C ARG A 76 -3.57 -5.88 -12.53
N VAL A 77 -3.08 -7.10 -12.34
CA VAL A 77 -1.79 -7.53 -12.86
C VAL A 77 -1.91 -8.82 -13.63
N ALA A 78 -1.09 -8.96 -14.67
CA ALA A 78 -0.86 -10.20 -15.37
C ALA A 78 0.55 -10.67 -15.00
N VAL A 79 0.67 -11.89 -14.51
CA VAL A 79 1.95 -12.49 -14.09
C VAL A 79 2.08 -13.86 -14.74
N HIS A 80 3.28 -14.25 -15.15
CA HIS A 80 3.50 -15.63 -15.57
C HIS A 80 3.62 -16.54 -14.35
N SER A 81 3.31 -17.82 -14.52
CA SER A 81 3.43 -18.82 -13.45
C SER A 81 4.85 -18.84 -12.88
N GLY A 82 4.99 -18.62 -11.57
CA GLY A 82 6.26 -18.63 -10.86
C GLY A 82 7.03 -17.32 -10.89
N GLU A 83 6.60 -16.33 -11.67
CA GLU A 83 7.21 -15.00 -11.68
C GLU A 83 6.65 -14.12 -10.56
N THR A 84 7.48 -13.20 -10.07
CA THR A 84 7.07 -12.19 -9.07
C THR A 84 6.90 -10.85 -9.76
N VAL A 85 5.72 -10.25 -9.63
CA VAL A 85 5.51 -8.86 -10.00
C VAL A 85 5.68 -7.97 -8.78
N VAL A 86 6.36 -6.83 -8.98
CA VAL A 86 6.47 -5.78 -7.97
C VAL A 86 5.57 -4.62 -8.38
N MET A 87 4.61 -4.29 -7.52
CA MET A 87 3.80 -3.08 -7.66
C MET A 87 4.19 -2.08 -6.59
N GLY A 88 4.64 -0.90 -7.00
CA GLY A 88 4.80 0.25 -6.13
C GLY A 88 3.59 1.17 -6.19
N GLY A 89 3.17 1.69 -5.04
CA GLY A 89 2.21 2.78 -4.92
C GLY A 89 2.74 3.87 -3.97
N VAL A 90 2.43 5.14 -4.26
CA VAL A 90 2.65 6.25 -3.32
C VAL A 90 1.47 6.26 -2.35
N LEU A 91 1.76 6.08 -1.05
CA LEU A 91 0.74 5.97 -0.02
C LEU A 91 0.25 7.38 0.37
N GLU A 92 1.20 8.26 0.74
CA GLU A 92 0.94 9.64 1.15
C GLU A 92 2.26 10.43 1.22
N ARG A 93 2.22 11.76 1.04
CA ARG A 93 3.36 12.65 1.33
C ARG A 93 2.86 13.80 2.20
N GLU A 94 3.22 13.78 3.48
CA GLU A 94 2.93 14.87 4.40
C GLU A 94 4.03 15.93 4.28
N GLN A 95 3.67 17.15 3.87
CA GLN A 95 4.55 18.31 3.85
C GLN A 95 4.03 19.37 4.82
N ALA A 96 4.81 19.64 5.87
CA ALA A 96 4.53 20.73 6.81
C ALA A 96 5.70 21.72 6.81
N THR A 97 5.39 23.00 6.62
CA THR A 97 6.37 24.09 6.73
C THR A 97 6.04 24.93 7.94
N PHE A 98 6.94 24.95 8.92
CA PHE A 98 6.87 25.81 10.09
C PHE A 98 7.79 27.00 9.89
N VAL A 99 7.25 28.21 10.03
CA VAL A 99 8.04 29.45 9.95
C VAL A 99 7.87 30.19 11.27
N GLU A 100 8.94 30.21 12.06
CA GLU A 100 9.04 31.01 13.27
C GLU A 100 9.82 32.28 12.93
N ALA A 101 9.29 33.45 13.28
CA ALA A 101 9.96 34.72 12.99
C ALA A 101 9.83 35.69 14.17
N VAL A 102 10.88 36.47 14.41
CA VAL A 102 10.83 37.56 15.38
C VAL A 102 9.94 38.69 14.83
N PRO A 103 8.94 39.17 15.58
CA PRO A 103 8.11 40.31 15.16
C PRO A 103 8.99 41.52 14.80
N ILE A 104 8.63 42.26 13.74
CA ILE A 104 9.36 43.41 13.18
C ILE A 104 10.66 43.02 12.44
N LEU A 105 11.59 42.30 13.07
CA LEU A 105 12.90 41.99 12.48
C LEU A 105 12.83 40.94 11.37
N GLY A 106 11.88 40.00 11.42
CA GLY A 106 11.72 38.94 10.41
C GLY A 106 11.25 39.41 9.03
N ASN A 107 10.68 40.61 8.92
CA ASN A 107 10.12 41.14 7.67
C ASN A 107 11.09 42.06 6.90
N LEU A 108 12.32 42.27 7.40
CA LEU A 108 13.28 43.14 6.73
C LEU A 108 13.86 42.45 5.48
N PRO A 109 13.88 43.11 4.31
CA PRO A 109 14.25 42.50 3.03
C PRO A 109 15.72 42.09 2.93
N ILE A 110 16.61 42.64 3.78
CA ILE A 110 18.06 42.37 3.74
C ILE A 110 18.51 41.49 4.92
N ILE A 111 17.97 41.69 6.12
CA ILE A 111 18.41 40.98 7.34
C ILE A 111 17.37 40.03 7.93
N GLY A 112 16.12 40.05 7.46
CA GLY A 112 15.03 39.25 8.02
C GLY A 112 15.26 37.73 7.92
N ALA A 113 16.12 37.28 7.00
CA ALA A 113 16.51 35.87 6.90
C ALA A 113 17.29 35.36 8.14
N ALA A 114 18.02 36.22 8.84
CA ALA A 114 18.74 35.85 10.07
C ALA A 114 17.82 35.80 11.31
N PHE A 115 16.62 36.38 11.22
CA PHE A 115 15.64 36.47 12.31
C PHE A 115 14.39 35.61 12.08
N ARG A 116 14.45 34.70 11.10
CA ARG A 116 13.42 33.70 10.82
C ARG A 116 14.03 32.31 10.83
N ARG A 117 13.32 31.36 11.43
CA ARG A 117 13.63 29.94 11.39
C ARG A 117 12.55 29.26 10.55
N ARG A 118 12.98 28.58 9.49
CA ARG A 118 12.11 27.72 8.68
C ARG A 118 12.44 26.26 9.00
N THR A 119 11.43 25.50 9.37
CA THR A 119 11.52 24.05 9.55
C THR A 119 10.60 23.39 8.55
N GLU A 120 11.16 22.58 7.65
CA GLU A 120 10.39 21.77 6.71
C GLU A 120 10.37 20.32 7.21
N VAL A 121 9.18 19.74 7.29
CA VAL A 121 8.97 18.34 7.63
C VAL A 121 8.36 17.66 6.42
N ASP A 122 9.06 16.69 5.86
CA ASP A 122 8.61 15.86 4.73
C ASP A 122 8.61 14.40 5.17
N ARG A 123 7.44 13.76 5.15
CA ARG A 123 7.27 12.34 5.51
C ARG A 123 6.60 11.58 4.37
N PRO A 124 7.38 11.06 3.40
CA PRO A 124 6.84 10.19 2.36
C PRO A 124 6.56 8.79 2.92
N ARG A 125 5.38 8.26 2.62
CA ARG A 125 5.00 6.87 2.89
C ARG A 125 4.84 6.13 1.57
N TYR A 126 5.51 4.99 1.44
CA TYR A 126 5.47 4.13 0.26
C TYR A 126 4.81 2.79 0.57
N LEU A 127 4.05 2.25 -0.38
CA LEU A 127 3.51 0.90 -0.33
C LEU A 127 4.12 0.07 -1.44
N LEU A 128 4.75 -1.03 -1.06
CA LEU A 128 5.30 -2.02 -1.99
C LEU A 128 4.55 -3.33 -1.83
N ILE A 129 4.05 -3.86 -2.94
CA ILE A 129 3.30 -5.11 -2.98
C ILE A 129 4.05 -6.06 -3.93
N PHE A 130 4.50 -7.17 -3.37
CA PHE A 130 5.14 -8.26 -4.10
C PHE A 130 4.15 -9.39 -4.23
N VAL A 131 3.86 -9.82 -5.46
CA VAL A 131 2.93 -10.91 -5.69
C VAL A 131 3.57 -11.94 -6.61
N THR A 132 3.59 -13.17 -6.12
CA THR A 132 4.02 -14.36 -6.87
C THR A 132 2.80 -15.26 -6.98
N ALA A 133 2.45 -15.68 -8.20
CA ALA A 133 1.38 -16.64 -8.40
C ALA A 133 1.92 -17.85 -9.17
N THR A 134 1.48 -19.03 -8.76
CA THR A 134 1.93 -20.31 -9.32
C THR A 134 0.73 -21.11 -9.80
N LEU A 135 0.84 -21.70 -10.99
CA LEU A 135 -0.15 -22.64 -11.49
C LEU A 135 0.12 -24.04 -10.92
N LEU A 136 -0.95 -24.65 -10.43
CA LEU A 136 -0.94 -26.02 -9.91
C LEU A 136 -1.76 -26.91 -10.83
N SER A 137 -1.25 -28.11 -11.08
CA SER A 137 -1.99 -29.21 -11.69
C SER A 137 -3.11 -29.69 -10.76
N GLN A 138 -4.06 -30.46 -11.31
CA GLN A 138 -5.09 -31.14 -10.51
C GLN A 138 -4.47 -32.08 -9.46
N SER A 139 -3.26 -32.57 -9.69
CA SER A 139 -2.47 -33.37 -8.74
C SER A 139 -1.75 -32.55 -7.66
N GLY A 140 -1.83 -31.21 -7.69
CA GLY A 140 -1.10 -30.32 -6.79
C GLY A 140 0.36 -30.09 -7.17
N GLU A 141 0.80 -30.61 -8.32
CA GLU A 141 2.15 -30.40 -8.84
C GLU A 141 2.29 -29.01 -9.47
N TYR A 142 3.44 -28.38 -9.29
CA TYR A 142 3.76 -27.11 -9.94
C TYR A 142 3.92 -27.33 -11.44
N ILE A 143 3.09 -26.67 -12.24
CA ILE A 143 3.25 -26.69 -13.70
C ILE A 143 4.32 -25.66 -14.04
N MET A 144 5.54 -26.14 -14.27
CA MET A 144 6.60 -25.32 -14.87
C MET A 144 6.47 -25.39 -16.39
N TYR A 145 6.29 -24.23 -17.01
CA TYR A 145 6.35 -24.13 -18.46
C TYR A 145 7.82 -24.04 -18.87
N GLU A 146 8.38 -25.16 -19.29
CA GLU A 146 9.65 -25.16 -20.04
C GLU A 146 9.41 -24.38 -21.35
N ASP A 147 10.20 -23.35 -21.63
CA ASP A 147 10.15 -22.63 -22.90
C ASP A 147 10.84 -23.48 -23.98
N GLN A 148 10.22 -24.61 -24.32
CA GLN A 148 10.74 -25.51 -25.34
C GLN A 148 10.67 -24.79 -26.70
N PRO A 149 11.80 -24.51 -27.39
CA PRO A 149 11.75 -23.96 -28.73
C PRO A 149 10.98 -24.92 -29.64
N PRO A 150 10.25 -24.39 -30.65
CA PRO A 150 9.45 -25.21 -31.54
C PRO A 150 10.33 -26.33 -32.13
N PRO A 151 9.82 -27.57 -32.21
CA PRO A 151 10.61 -28.69 -32.68
C PRO A 151 11.12 -28.36 -34.08
N ALA A 152 12.45 -28.33 -34.24
CA ALA A 152 13.09 -28.20 -35.54
C ALA A 152 12.53 -29.31 -36.42
N THR A 153 11.73 -28.93 -37.43
CA THR A 153 11.10 -29.86 -38.35
C THR A 153 12.16 -30.40 -39.30
N GLY A 154 13.01 -31.29 -38.78
CA GLY A 154 13.99 -32.06 -39.54
C GLY A 154 13.31 -33.29 -40.11
N GLY A 155 12.90 -33.20 -41.38
CA GLY A 155 12.18 -34.26 -42.08
C GLY A 155 12.90 -35.60 -42.08
N SER A 156 12.15 -36.65 -41.72
CA SER A 156 12.49 -38.04 -41.97
C SER A 156 12.36 -38.35 -43.47
N ALA A 157 13.42 -38.12 -44.24
CA ALA A 157 13.58 -38.75 -45.54
C ALA A 157 14.01 -40.20 -45.33
N ALA A 158 13.03 -41.07 -45.09
CA ALA A 158 13.18 -42.51 -45.27
C ALA A 158 13.34 -42.78 -46.78
N ALA A 159 14.56 -43.08 -47.22
CA ALA A 159 14.83 -43.65 -48.53
C ALA A 159 15.49 -45.02 -48.35
N THR A 160 14.61 -46.02 -48.18
CA THR A 160 14.90 -47.44 -48.29
C THR A 160 15.08 -47.77 -49.78
N ALA A 161 16.29 -48.12 -50.19
CA ALA A 161 16.60 -48.90 -51.39
C ALA A 161 17.96 -49.59 -51.10
N GLY A 162 18.14 -50.91 -51.13
CA GLY A 162 17.54 -51.90 -52.02
C GLY A 162 18.68 -52.53 -52.83
N GLY A 163 19.25 -53.60 -52.28
CA GLY A 163 20.07 -54.70 -52.86
C GLY A 163 20.85 -54.57 -54.18
N GLY A 164 22.06 -55.15 -54.17
CA GLY A 164 22.62 -55.90 -55.30
C GLY A 164 24.09 -55.62 -55.62
N GLY A 165 24.95 -56.65 -55.49
CA GLY A 165 26.32 -56.68 -56.02
C GLY A 165 27.35 -57.25 -55.05
#